data_AF-A0A085BF18-F1
#
_entry.id   AF-A0A085BF18-F1
#
_cell.length_a   1.000
_cell.length_b   1.000
_cell.length_c   1.000
_cell.angle_alpha   90.00
_cell.angle_beta   90.00
_cell.angle_gamma   90.00
#
_symmetry.space_group_name_H-M   'P 1'
#
loop_
_entity.id
_entity.type
_entity.pdbx_description
1 polymer ?
#
loop_
_entity_poly.entity_id
_entity_poly.type
_entity_poly.pdbx_seq_one_letter_code
_entity_poly.pdbx_strand_id
1 'polypeptide(L)'
;MKKIFLGIALSLVVLQGCKKDDDEVDETVVLTVEEQNTYDDAAATKFMEDHYFNSKGLIVAFDSTTDTDDANPKLSSYPHEKLPSGVIYIKRTGAQPEPGKDIGSTDVISLFQVTKSYVSSKTNDIISFGGESTFIDNVLGSGVPTSETPYFYVKQSILDKYNTANGTNHGRSFYEIEGLQEGLKYFKSYDNLNPATDYNLQGVIIVPSRAAFGRENNVYSYMNRSFVFNFQVYNSRARVLPGEN
;
A
#
# COMPACT_ATOMS: atom_id res chain seq x y z
N MET A 1 -31.72 -12.35 -12.64
CA MET A 1 -30.32 -11.86 -12.47
C MET A 1 -29.39 -12.85 -13.12
N LYS A 2 -28.79 -12.52 -14.27
CA LYS A 2 -27.85 -13.41 -14.98
C LYS A 2 -26.49 -13.33 -14.28
N LYS A 3 -26.06 -14.43 -13.66
CA LYS A 3 -24.70 -14.59 -13.13
C LYS A 3 -23.80 -14.95 -14.30
N ILE A 4 -22.97 -14.01 -14.76
CA ILE A 4 -21.92 -14.29 -15.72
C ILE A 4 -20.74 -14.80 -14.91
N PHE A 5 -20.52 -16.12 -14.94
CA PHE A 5 -19.25 -16.70 -14.50
C PHE A 5 -18.24 -16.42 -15.60
N LEU A 6 -17.42 -15.38 -15.42
CA LEU A 6 -16.29 -15.12 -16.28
C LEU A 6 -15.19 -16.12 -15.88
N GLY A 7 -15.02 -17.17 -16.69
CA GLY A 7 -13.90 -18.09 -16.54
C GLY A 7 -12.61 -17.34 -16.86
N ILE A 8 -11.76 -17.18 -15.84
CA ILE A 8 -10.44 -16.54 -15.97
C ILE A 8 -9.53 -17.53 -16.70
N ALA A 9 -9.11 -17.19 -17.91
CA ALA A 9 -8.18 -17.98 -18.71
C ALA A 9 -6.75 -17.48 -18.44
N LEU A 10 -5.97 -18.25 -17.67
CA LEU A 10 -4.56 -17.95 -17.41
C LEU A 10 -3.81 -17.76 -18.75
N SER A 11 -3.35 -16.55 -19.03
CA SER A 11 -2.44 -16.30 -20.14
C SER A 11 -1.01 -16.66 -19.75
N LEU A 12 -0.48 -17.77 -20.27
CA LEU A 12 0.93 -18.12 -20.18
C LEU A 12 1.72 -17.28 -21.20
N VAL A 13 2.47 -16.28 -20.74
CA VAL A 13 3.45 -15.56 -21.58
C VAL A 13 4.84 -16.08 -21.22
N VAL A 14 5.41 -16.92 -22.09
CA VAL A 14 6.75 -17.48 -21.93
C VAL A 14 7.78 -16.40 -22.30
N LEU A 15 8.41 -15.78 -21.31
CA LEU A 15 9.58 -14.93 -21.55
C LEU A 15 10.81 -15.81 -21.75
N GLN A 16 11.21 -16.03 -23.01
CA GLN A 16 12.49 -16.67 -23.32
C GLN A 16 13.65 -15.74 -22.94
N GLY A 17 14.15 -15.88 -21.71
CA GLY A 17 15.42 -15.33 -21.30
C GLY A 17 16.55 -16.12 -21.95
N CYS A 18 17.28 -15.51 -22.89
CA CYS A 18 18.48 -16.13 -23.46
C CYS A 18 19.50 -16.47 -22.36
N LYS A 19 19.71 -17.77 -22.08
CA LYS A 19 21.03 -18.35 -21.78
C LYS A 19 21.03 -19.88 -21.90
N LYS A 20 22.26 -20.37 -22.02
CA LYS A 20 22.70 -21.69 -22.49
C LYS A 20 22.31 -22.83 -21.56
N ASP A 21 21.99 -23.94 -22.22
CA ASP A 21 22.13 -25.35 -21.85
C ASP A 21 21.73 -25.77 -20.42
N ASP A 22 20.61 -26.50 -20.37
CA ASP A 22 20.29 -27.59 -19.42
C ASP A 22 19.61 -27.31 -18.07
N ASP A 23 18.74 -26.30 -17.96
CA ASP A 23 17.80 -26.21 -16.82
C ASP A 23 16.35 -26.01 -17.29
N GLU A 24 15.41 -26.73 -16.69
CA GLU A 24 13.96 -26.55 -16.89
C GLU A 24 13.61 -25.07 -16.81
N VAL A 25 12.97 -24.56 -17.86
CA VAL A 25 12.47 -23.18 -17.90
C VAL A 25 11.38 -23.06 -16.84
N ASP A 26 11.70 -22.40 -15.73
CA ASP A 26 10.69 -22.03 -14.74
C ASP A 26 9.69 -21.08 -15.43
N GLU A 27 8.51 -21.62 -15.77
CA GLU A 27 7.47 -20.90 -16.50
C GLU A 27 6.93 -19.76 -15.61
N THR A 28 7.52 -18.57 -15.75
CA THR A 28 6.97 -17.39 -15.07
C THR A 28 5.61 -17.03 -15.67
N VAL A 29 4.54 -17.34 -14.93
CA VAL A 29 3.17 -16.96 -15.31
C VAL A 29 3.01 -15.45 -15.16
N VAL A 30 2.95 -14.74 -16.29
CA VAL A 30 2.67 -13.31 -16.32
C VAL A 30 1.16 -13.11 -16.56
N LEU A 31 0.45 -12.67 -15.54
CA LEU A 31 -0.98 -12.30 -15.65
C LEU A 31 -1.16 -11.18 -16.69
N THR A 32 -2.33 -11.11 -17.33
CA THR A 32 -2.76 -9.87 -18.01
C THR A 32 -2.98 -8.74 -17.00
N VAL A 33 -3.13 -7.50 -17.49
CA VAL A 33 -3.46 -6.34 -16.63
C VAL A 33 -4.82 -6.53 -15.96
N GLU A 34 -5.81 -7.04 -16.69
CA GLU A 34 -7.16 -7.26 -16.17
C GLU A 34 -7.20 -8.37 -15.10
N GLU A 35 -6.46 -9.46 -15.33
CA GLU A 35 -6.31 -10.52 -14.33
C GLU A 35 -5.59 -10.02 -13.08
N GLN A 36 -4.49 -9.27 -13.24
CA GLN A 36 -3.78 -8.67 -12.10
C GLN A 36 -4.70 -7.76 -11.28
N ASN A 37 -5.50 -6.92 -11.95
CA ASN A 37 -6.46 -6.05 -11.28
C ASN A 37 -7.53 -6.85 -10.52
N THR A 38 -8.03 -7.92 -11.13
CA THR A 38 -9.00 -8.83 -10.49
C THR A 38 -8.38 -9.55 -9.29
N TYR A 39 -7.13 -9.98 -9.42
CA TYR A 39 -6.41 -10.68 -8.37
C TYR A 39 -6.09 -9.77 -7.20
N ASP A 40 -5.63 -8.54 -7.45
CA ASP A 40 -5.38 -7.54 -6.41
C ASP A 40 -6.66 -7.24 -5.61
N ASP A 41 -7.80 -7.08 -6.30
CA ASP A 41 -9.07 -6.77 -5.65
C ASP A 41 -9.59 -7.94 -4.78
N ALA A 42 -9.47 -9.18 -5.28
CA ALA A 42 -9.84 -10.37 -4.54
C ALA A 42 -8.90 -10.62 -3.34
N ALA A 43 -7.59 -10.45 -3.55
CA ALA A 43 -6.57 -10.58 -2.52
C ALA A 43 -6.75 -9.55 -1.41
N ALA A 44 -7.06 -8.28 -1.73
CA ALA A 44 -7.36 -7.24 -0.76
C ALA A 44 -8.59 -7.57 0.09
N THR A 45 -9.65 -8.08 -0.55
CA THR A 45 -10.86 -8.52 0.16
C THR A 45 -10.53 -9.66 1.13
N LYS A 46 -9.79 -10.68 0.67
CA LYS A 46 -9.35 -11.78 1.53
C LYS A 46 -8.45 -11.31 2.67
N PHE A 47 -7.52 -10.40 2.40
CA PHE A 47 -6.67 -9.81 3.43
C PHE A 47 -7.49 -9.16 4.55
N MET A 48 -8.58 -8.47 4.21
CA MET A 48 -9.46 -7.86 5.21
C MET A 48 -10.25 -8.87 6.06
N GLU A 49 -10.50 -10.06 5.51
CA GLU A 49 -11.18 -11.16 6.22
C GLU A 49 -10.23 -11.95 7.12
N ASP A 50 -8.97 -12.09 6.69
CA ASP A 50 -7.95 -12.91 7.35
C ASP A 50 -7.12 -12.15 8.39
N HIS A 51 -7.38 -10.86 8.59
CA HIS A 51 -6.62 -10.03 9.52
C HIS A 51 -7.51 -9.19 10.44
N TYR A 52 -6.93 -8.75 11.55
CA TYR A 52 -7.54 -7.86 12.54
C TYR A 52 -6.54 -6.81 13.04
N PHE A 53 -7.04 -5.83 13.79
CA PHE A 53 -6.21 -4.89 14.53
C PHE A 53 -5.91 -5.39 15.94
N ASN A 54 -4.65 -5.42 16.35
CA ASN A 54 -4.31 -5.60 17.76
C ASN A 54 -4.65 -4.33 18.59
N SER A 55 -4.35 -4.36 19.89
CA SER A 55 -4.64 -3.26 20.81
C SER A 55 -4.00 -1.91 20.42
N LYS A 56 -2.91 -1.92 19.65
CA LYS A 56 -2.20 -0.73 19.14
C LYS A 56 -2.58 -0.37 17.70
N GLY A 57 -3.48 -1.12 17.08
CA GLY A 57 -3.88 -0.90 15.69
C GLY A 57 -2.91 -1.49 14.67
N LEU A 58 -1.98 -2.36 15.08
CA LEU A 58 -1.18 -3.14 14.14
C LEU A 58 -2.03 -4.24 13.50
N ILE A 59 -1.82 -4.46 12.21
CA ILE A 59 -2.45 -5.57 11.50
C ILE A 59 -1.81 -6.89 11.91
N VAL A 60 -2.64 -7.86 12.30
CA VAL A 60 -2.24 -9.22 12.66
C VAL A 60 -3.13 -10.20 11.90
N ALA A 61 -2.55 -11.28 11.38
CA ALA A 61 -3.32 -12.37 10.76
C ALA A 61 -3.99 -13.21 11.86
N PHE A 62 -5.21 -13.68 11.62
CA PHE A 62 -5.83 -14.67 12.51
C PHE A 62 -5.00 -15.95 12.54
N ASP A 63 -4.93 -16.60 13.71
CA ASP A 63 -4.29 -17.90 13.83
C ASP A 63 -5.18 -18.98 13.21
N SER A 64 -4.67 -19.66 12.18
CA SER A 64 -5.39 -20.78 11.55
C SER A 64 -5.43 -22.06 12.40
N THR A 65 -4.70 -22.10 13.51
CA THR A 65 -4.48 -23.30 14.34
C THR A 65 -5.10 -23.21 15.73
N THR A 66 -5.42 -22.00 16.20
CA THR A 66 -6.04 -21.75 17.51
C THR A 66 -7.18 -20.74 17.41
N ASP A 67 -8.11 -20.76 18.36
CA ASP A 67 -9.25 -19.84 18.43
C ASP A 67 -8.98 -18.61 19.32
N THR A 68 -7.72 -18.40 19.73
CA THR A 68 -7.36 -17.41 20.75
C THR A 68 -7.60 -15.97 20.32
N ASP A 69 -7.62 -15.71 19.01
CA ASP A 69 -7.87 -14.39 18.43
C ASP A 69 -9.18 -14.29 17.64
N ASP A 70 -9.99 -15.35 17.55
CA ASP A 70 -11.28 -15.38 16.82
C ASP A 70 -12.29 -14.34 17.32
N ALA A 71 -12.13 -13.87 18.56
CA ALA A 71 -12.97 -12.81 19.12
C ALA A 71 -12.63 -11.41 18.58
N ASN A 72 -11.47 -11.23 17.93
CA ASN A 72 -11.08 -9.94 17.38
C ASN A 72 -11.93 -9.61 16.13
N PRO A 73 -12.40 -8.36 16.00
CA PRO A 73 -13.10 -7.96 14.79
C PRO A 73 -12.16 -7.96 13.59
N LYS A 74 -12.58 -8.62 12.51
CA LYS A 74 -11.90 -8.58 11.20
C LYS A 74 -11.75 -7.16 10.69
N LEU A 75 -10.73 -6.87 9.88
CA LEU A 75 -10.57 -5.55 9.26
C LEU A 75 -11.82 -5.14 8.43
N SER A 76 -12.47 -6.09 7.77
CA SER A 76 -13.72 -5.86 7.02
C SER A 76 -14.92 -5.44 7.86
N SER A 77 -14.86 -5.61 9.19
CA SER A 77 -15.93 -5.17 10.10
C SER A 77 -15.85 -3.69 10.49
N TYR A 78 -14.70 -3.04 10.24
CA TYR A 78 -14.51 -1.62 10.54
C TYR A 78 -15.11 -0.72 9.45
N PRO A 79 -15.39 0.57 9.73
CA PRO A 79 -15.78 1.52 8.70
C PRO A 79 -14.74 1.59 7.56
N HIS A 80 -15.16 1.21 6.36
CA HIS A 80 -14.30 1.16 5.17
C HIS A 80 -15.08 1.46 3.90
N GLU A 81 -14.36 1.88 2.85
CA GLU A 81 -14.90 2.07 1.51
C GLU A 81 -13.84 1.71 0.47
N LYS A 82 -14.31 1.18 -0.68
CA LYS A 82 -13.48 0.92 -1.87
C LYS A 82 -13.73 2.02 -2.89
N LEU A 83 -12.65 2.71 -3.27
CA LEU A 83 -12.66 3.79 -4.25
C LEU A 83 -12.65 3.25 -5.68
N PRO A 84 -12.98 4.08 -6.70
CA PRO A 84 -12.96 3.66 -8.11
C PRO A 84 -11.61 3.14 -8.61
N SER A 85 -10.50 3.64 -8.05
CA SER A 85 -9.15 3.14 -8.32
C SER A 85 -8.89 1.74 -7.78
N GLY A 86 -9.76 1.24 -6.89
CA GLY A 86 -9.59 0.03 -6.11
C GLY A 86 -8.91 0.21 -4.76
N VAL A 87 -8.45 1.42 -4.44
CA VAL A 87 -7.94 1.74 -3.11
C VAL A 87 -9.04 1.48 -2.08
N ILE A 88 -8.68 0.80 -0.99
CA ILE A 88 -9.57 0.59 0.15
C ILE A 88 -9.00 1.32 1.35
N TYR A 89 -9.78 2.18 1.97
CA TYR A 89 -9.40 2.80 3.24
C TYR A 89 -10.25 2.23 4.38
N ILE A 90 -9.61 1.95 5.52
CA ILE A 90 -10.23 1.35 6.71
C ILE A 90 -9.91 2.22 7.92
N LYS A 91 -10.93 2.77 8.56
CA LYS A 91 -10.79 3.62 9.74
C LYS A 91 -10.92 2.80 11.01
N ARG A 92 -9.90 2.83 11.87
CA ARG A 92 -10.01 2.20 13.18
C ARG A 92 -10.84 3.08 14.12
N THR A 93 -11.88 2.47 14.69
CA THR A 93 -12.78 3.12 15.64
C THR A 93 -12.03 3.49 16.93
N GLY A 94 -12.24 4.71 17.43
CA GLY A 94 -11.61 5.19 18.66
C GLY A 94 -10.12 5.57 18.52
N ALA A 95 -9.57 5.52 17.31
CA ALA A 95 -8.18 5.87 17.02
C ALA A 95 -8.07 6.98 15.95
N GLN A 96 -9.13 7.75 15.71
CA GLN A 96 -9.05 8.95 14.85
C GLN A 96 -8.70 10.18 15.70
N PRO A 97 -7.97 11.17 15.16
CA PRO A 97 -7.73 12.44 15.85
C PRO A 97 -9.03 13.23 16.03
N GLU A 98 -9.21 13.83 17.21
CA GLU A 98 -10.33 14.72 17.55
C GLU A 98 -9.85 15.90 18.43
N PRO A 99 -9.77 17.13 17.89
CA PRO A 99 -9.95 17.48 16.48
C PRO A 99 -8.81 16.93 15.61
N GLY A 100 -9.06 16.78 14.31
CA GLY A 100 -8.05 16.36 13.34
C GLY A 100 -7.94 17.32 12.16
N LYS A 101 -6.73 17.47 11.63
CA LYS A 101 -6.41 18.35 10.51
C LYS A 101 -6.49 17.61 9.17
N ASP A 102 -7.06 18.28 8.16
CA ASP A 102 -7.13 17.73 6.81
C ASP A 102 -5.75 17.69 6.16
N ILE A 103 -5.50 16.65 5.37
CA ILE A 103 -4.21 16.41 4.70
C ILE A 103 -4.33 16.89 3.24
N GLY A 104 -3.57 17.94 2.90
CA GLY A 104 -3.45 18.42 1.52
C GLY A 104 -2.62 17.46 0.64
N SER A 105 -2.86 17.45 -0.66
CA SER A 105 -2.19 16.55 -1.61
C SER A 105 -0.69 16.82 -1.79
N THR A 106 -0.21 17.98 -1.36
CA THR A 106 1.20 18.38 -1.44
C THR A 106 1.82 18.64 -0.07
N ASP A 107 1.06 18.37 1.00
CA ASP A 107 1.46 18.66 2.37
C ASP A 107 2.81 18.03 2.71
N VAL A 108 3.46 18.62 3.71
CA VAL A 108 4.48 17.92 4.46
C VAL A 108 3.77 17.03 5.47
N ILE A 109 3.96 15.72 5.34
CA ILE A 109 3.45 14.73 6.27
C ILE A 109 4.58 13.99 6.99
N SER A 110 4.28 13.52 8.19
CA SER A 110 5.08 12.57 8.95
C SER A 110 4.23 11.33 9.24
N LEU A 111 4.69 10.16 8.81
CA LEU A 111 3.97 8.90 8.94
C LEU A 111 4.73 7.97 9.89
N PHE A 112 4.06 7.51 10.95
CA PHE A 112 4.51 6.32 11.66
C PHE A 112 3.71 5.15 11.10
N GLN A 113 4.41 4.18 10.51
CA GLN A 113 3.76 3.13 9.74
C GLN A 113 4.47 1.79 9.81
N VAL A 114 3.68 0.75 9.58
CA VAL A 114 4.14 -0.56 9.11
C VAL A 114 3.49 -0.77 7.76
N THR A 115 4.28 -0.62 6.71
CA THR A 115 3.84 -0.73 5.32
C THR A 115 4.49 -1.94 4.69
N LYS A 116 3.66 -2.82 4.16
CA LYS A 116 4.07 -4.05 3.48
C LYS A 116 3.56 -4.04 2.05
N SER A 117 4.33 -4.65 1.15
CA SER A 117 3.94 -4.87 -0.23
C SER A 117 3.71 -6.35 -0.50
N TYR A 118 2.84 -6.66 -1.45
CA TYR A 118 2.39 -8.00 -1.75
C TYR A 118 2.25 -8.22 -3.25
N VAL A 119 2.40 -9.47 -3.66
CA VAL A 119 1.96 -9.96 -4.97
C VAL A 119 0.68 -10.73 -4.74
N SER A 120 -0.36 -10.46 -5.52
CA SER A 120 -1.54 -11.30 -5.53
C SER A 120 -1.26 -12.58 -6.31
N SER A 121 -1.58 -13.74 -5.74
CA SER A 121 -1.45 -15.02 -6.43
C SER A 121 -2.67 -15.90 -6.17
N LYS A 122 -2.84 -16.92 -7.02
CA LYS A 122 -3.90 -17.92 -6.88
C LYS A 122 -3.28 -19.26 -6.52
N THR A 123 -3.64 -19.79 -5.36
CA THR A 123 -3.19 -21.10 -4.87
C THR A 123 -4.41 -21.90 -4.46
N ASN A 124 -4.57 -23.13 -4.98
CA ASN A 124 -5.72 -24.00 -4.68
C ASN A 124 -7.08 -23.28 -4.85
N ASP A 125 -7.22 -22.57 -5.97
CA ASP A 125 -8.39 -21.74 -6.29
C ASP A 125 -8.69 -20.55 -5.38
N ILE A 126 -7.82 -20.25 -4.41
CA ILE A 126 -7.93 -19.10 -3.52
C ILE A 126 -6.96 -18.01 -3.99
N ILE A 127 -7.48 -16.82 -4.23
CA ILE A 127 -6.68 -15.63 -4.51
C ILE A 127 -6.37 -14.93 -3.20
N SER A 128 -5.09 -14.71 -2.90
CA SER A 128 -4.63 -14.03 -1.68
C SER A 128 -3.39 -13.18 -1.96
N PHE A 129 -3.07 -12.30 -1.01
CA PHE A 129 -1.76 -11.68 -0.99
C PHE A 129 -0.71 -12.70 -0.56
N GLY A 130 0.41 -12.71 -1.27
CA GLY A 130 1.61 -13.51 -1.00
C GLY A 130 2.86 -12.71 -1.34
N GLY A 131 4.03 -13.36 -1.27
CA GLY A 131 5.31 -12.74 -1.60
C GLY A 131 5.57 -11.44 -0.83
N GLU A 132 5.17 -11.40 0.44
CA GLU A 132 5.26 -10.22 1.31
C GLU A 132 6.68 -9.63 1.31
N SER A 133 6.78 -8.30 1.24
CA SER A 133 8.03 -7.58 1.45
C SER A 133 7.77 -6.31 2.24
N THR A 134 8.52 -6.10 3.31
CA THR A 134 8.49 -4.86 4.09
C THR A 134 8.93 -3.69 3.22
N PHE A 135 8.07 -2.68 3.10
CA PHE A 135 8.43 -1.42 2.46
C PHE A 135 9.03 -0.46 3.51
N ILE A 136 8.29 -0.23 4.61
CA ILE A 136 8.71 0.60 5.74
C ILE A 136 8.17 0.00 7.03
N ASP A 137 8.99 -0.04 8.08
CA ASP A 137 8.56 -0.44 9.42
C ASP A 137 9.18 0.49 10.46
N ASN A 138 8.37 1.40 11.03
CA ASN A 138 8.82 2.28 12.10
C ASN A 138 8.75 1.63 13.48
N VAL A 139 8.00 0.53 13.66
CA VAL A 139 7.90 -0.19 14.93
C VAL A 139 9.18 -0.96 15.21
N LEU A 140 9.61 -1.79 14.25
CA LEU A 140 10.84 -2.59 14.36
C LEU A 140 12.09 -1.83 13.90
N GLY A 141 11.93 -0.76 13.12
CA GLY A 141 13.01 0.04 12.59
C GLY A 141 13.35 1.26 13.46
N SER A 142 12.89 2.43 13.03
CA SER A 142 13.36 3.72 13.55
C SER A 142 12.80 4.09 14.93
N GLY A 143 11.68 3.52 15.35
CA GLY A 143 10.93 3.95 16.54
C GLY A 143 10.33 5.36 16.45
N VAL A 144 10.45 6.03 15.30
CA VAL A 144 9.98 7.40 15.07
C VAL A 144 9.34 7.56 13.68
N PRO A 145 8.39 8.51 13.51
CA PRO A 145 7.73 8.75 12.22
C PRO A 145 8.70 9.14 11.10
N THR A 146 8.51 8.59 9.91
CA THR A 146 9.22 9.02 8.70
C THR A 146 8.59 10.29 8.15
N SER A 147 9.40 11.33 7.94
CA SER A 147 8.94 12.63 7.46
C SER A 147 9.34 12.87 6.00
N GLU A 148 8.54 13.67 5.28
CA GLU A 148 8.81 14.07 3.89
C GLU A 148 9.11 12.92 2.93
N THR A 149 8.18 11.98 2.86
CA THR A 149 8.36 10.74 2.10
C THR A 149 8.12 10.94 0.59
N PRO A 150 9.11 10.67 -0.28
CA PRO A 150 8.96 10.90 -1.72
C PRO A 150 7.85 10.07 -2.38
N TYR A 151 7.48 8.93 -1.78
CA TYR A 151 6.35 8.12 -2.25
C TYR A 151 4.98 8.71 -1.94
N PHE A 152 4.90 9.71 -1.05
CA PHE A 152 3.70 10.53 -0.91
C PHE A 152 3.76 11.76 -1.80
N TYR A 153 4.88 12.51 -1.77
CA TYR A 153 5.07 13.69 -2.62
C TYR A 153 6.55 13.94 -2.84
N VAL A 154 7.03 13.82 -4.09
CA VAL A 154 8.43 14.07 -4.40
C VAL A 154 8.67 15.56 -4.65
N LYS A 155 9.73 16.11 -4.06
CA LYS A 155 10.16 17.49 -4.37
C LYS A 155 10.69 17.53 -5.80
N GLN A 156 10.37 18.59 -6.54
CA GLN A 156 10.85 18.76 -7.92
C GLN A 156 12.38 18.66 -8.01
N SER A 157 13.10 19.24 -7.05
CA SER A 157 14.56 19.17 -6.98
C SER A 157 15.13 17.76 -6.81
N ILE A 158 14.39 16.83 -6.20
CA ILE A 158 14.79 15.42 -6.08
C ILE A 158 14.61 14.73 -7.44
N LEU A 159 13.47 14.96 -8.09
CA LEU A 159 13.16 14.40 -9.42
C LEU A 159 14.16 14.89 -10.48
N ASP A 160 14.39 16.20 -10.55
CA ASP A 160 15.32 16.81 -11.51
C ASP A 160 16.75 16.31 -11.32
N LYS A 161 17.18 16.16 -10.05
CA LYS A 161 18.50 15.63 -9.71
C LYS A 161 18.65 14.19 -10.18
N TYR A 162 17.63 13.34 -9.99
CA TYR A 162 17.67 11.95 -10.45
C TYR A 162 17.72 11.88 -11.98
N ASN A 163 16.84 12.61 -12.66
CA ASN A 163 16.76 12.64 -14.12
C ASN A 163 18.08 13.13 -14.74
N THR A 164 18.66 14.20 -14.20
CA THR A 164 19.95 14.73 -14.67
C THR A 164 21.09 13.74 -14.45
N ALA A 165 21.16 13.11 -13.26
CA ALA A 165 22.25 12.19 -12.93
C ALA A 165 22.21 10.88 -13.75
N ASN A 166 21.03 10.46 -14.22
CA ASN A 166 20.84 9.20 -14.92
C ASN A 166 20.51 9.36 -16.41
N GLY A 167 20.42 10.59 -16.92
CA GLY A 167 20.02 10.85 -18.31
C GLY A 167 18.60 10.36 -18.63
N THR A 168 17.70 10.41 -17.65
CA THR A 168 16.31 9.97 -17.76
C THR A 168 15.34 11.15 -17.73
N ASN A 169 14.05 10.89 -17.98
CA ASN A 169 12.99 11.90 -17.94
C ASN A 169 11.74 11.36 -17.24
N HIS A 170 11.93 10.85 -16.02
CA HIS A 170 10.82 10.31 -15.24
C HIS A 170 9.91 11.42 -14.71
N GLY A 171 8.61 11.14 -14.65
CA GLY A 171 7.61 11.96 -13.96
C GLY A 171 7.47 11.60 -12.48
N ARG A 172 6.50 12.22 -11.80
CA ARG A 172 6.25 12.02 -10.36
C ARG A 172 5.89 10.59 -9.98
N SER A 173 5.15 9.88 -10.84
CA SER A 173 4.76 8.47 -10.64
C SER A 173 5.94 7.50 -10.49
N PHE A 174 7.15 7.92 -10.86
CA PHE A 174 8.38 7.17 -10.60
C PHE A 174 8.75 7.08 -9.11
N TYR A 175 8.24 8.03 -8.32
CA TYR A 175 8.37 8.07 -6.86
C TYR A 175 7.00 7.89 -6.18
N GLU A 176 6.00 8.64 -6.59
CA GLU A 176 4.73 8.80 -5.88
C GLU A 176 3.78 7.60 -6.07
N ILE A 177 3.11 7.20 -4.98
CA ILE A 177 2.06 6.18 -4.96
C ILE A 177 0.72 6.94 -4.94
N GLU A 178 0.10 7.10 -6.10
CA GLU A 178 -1.12 7.91 -6.26
C GLU A 178 -2.29 7.41 -5.38
N GLY A 179 -2.43 6.09 -5.23
CA GLY A 179 -3.45 5.50 -4.37
C GLY A 179 -3.25 5.81 -2.88
N LEU A 180 -2.03 6.06 -2.42
CA LEU A 180 -1.78 6.55 -1.06
C LEU A 180 -2.29 7.99 -0.91
N GLN A 181 -1.99 8.86 -1.89
CA GLN A 181 -2.49 10.24 -1.90
C GLN A 181 -4.03 10.28 -1.93
N GLU A 182 -4.65 9.40 -2.72
CA GLU A 182 -6.10 9.26 -2.79
C GLU A 182 -6.70 8.81 -1.45
N GLY A 183 -6.15 7.74 -0.86
CA GLY A 183 -6.64 7.18 0.41
C GLY A 183 -6.45 8.12 1.60
N LEU A 184 -5.35 8.87 1.66
CA LEU A 184 -5.07 9.79 2.77
C LEU A 184 -6.07 10.94 2.89
N LYS A 185 -6.78 11.30 1.80
CA LYS A 185 -7.86 12.32 1.84
C LYS A 185 -8.99 11.97 2.80
N TYR A 186 -9.14 10.68 3.12
CA TYR A 186 -10.19 10.20 4.02
C TYR A 186 -9.72 10.13 5.49
N PHE A 187 -8.45 10.42 5.75
CA PHE A 187 -7.88 10.50 7.10
C PHE A 187 -7.56 11.94 7.46
N LYS A 188 -7.42 12.18 8.76
CA LYS A 188 -6.95 13.43 9.34
C LYS A 188 -5.62 13.18 10.02
N SER A 189 -4.74 14.18 10.04
CA SER A 189 -3.54 14.13 10.87
C SER A 189 -3.84 14.56 12.30
N TYR A 190 -3.11 13.97 13.24
CA TYR A 190 -3.02 14.50 14.60
C TYR A 190 -2.27 15.83 14.59
N ASP A 191 -2.78 16.81 15.33
CA ASP A 191 -2.08 18.07 15.57
C ASP A 191 -1.28 18.01 16.87
N ASN A 192 -0.04 18.48 16.81
CA ASN A 192 0.93 18.55 17.91
C ASN A 192 1.15 17.22 18.66
N LEU A 193 0.99 16.08 17.98
CA LEU A 193 1.29 14.79 18.57
C LEU A 193 2.80 14.65 18.74
N ASN A 194 3.24 14.41 19.97
CA ASN A 194 4.65 14.20 20.29
C ASN A 194 5.12 12.88 19.65
N PRO A 195 6.17 12.88 18.81
CA PRO A 195 6.71 11.66 18.22
C PRO A 195 7.20 10.61 19.24
N ALA A 196 7.47 11.02 20.49
CA ALA A 196 7.83 10.11 21.58
C ALA A 196 6.62 9.46 22.27
N THR A 197 5.39 9.90 21.96
CA THR A 197 4.19 9.23 22.44
C THR A 197 4.07 7.88 21.77
N ASP A 198 3.80 6.85 22.57
CA ASP A 198 3.60 5.50 22.08
C ASP A 198 2.52 5.46 21.00
N TYR A 199 2.76 4.69 19.94
CA TYR A 199 1.91 4.72 18.77
C TYR A 199 0.54 4.08 19.08
N ASN A 200 -0.46 4.51 18.32
CA ASN A 200 -1.80 3.98 18.30
C ASN A 200 -2.34 4.19 16.88
N LEU A 201 -2.09 3.22 16.00
CA LEU A 201 -2.31 3.38 14.57
C LEU A 201 -3.80 3.64 14.28
N GLN A 202 -4.05 4.61 13.39
CA GLN A 202 -5.37 5.15 13.14
C GLN A 202 -6.13 4.39 12.05
N GLY A 203 -5.44 3.64 11.19
CA GLY A 203 -6.12 2.90 10.15
C GLY A 203 -5.19 2.27 9.13
N VAL A 204 -5.82 1.87 8.03
CA VAL A 204 -5.20 1.14 6.94
C VAL A 204 -5.63 1.73 5.60
N ILE A 205 -4.70 1.79 4.65
CA ILE A 205 -4.98 2.00 3.23
C ILE A 205 -4.39 0.82 2.47
N ILE A 206 -5.23 0.07 1.75
CA ILE A 206 -4.82 -0.98 0.82
C ILE A 206 -4.84 -0.37 -0.58
N VAL A 207 -3.68 -0.31 -1.21
CA VAL A 207 -3.48 0.22 -2.56
C VAL A 207 -3.22 -0.93 -3.51
N PRO A 208 -4.12 -1.23 -4.47
CA PRO A 208 -3.86 -2.25 -5.48
C PRO A 208 -2.72 -1.84 -6.41
N SER A 209 -2.06 -2.80 -7.06
CA SER A 209 -0.84 -2.52 -7.85
C SER A 209 -1.05 -1.44 -8.91
N ARG A 210 -2.22 -1.41 -9.58
CA ARG A 210 -2.61 -0.40 -10.57
C ARG A 210 -2.67 1.05 -10.05
N ALA A 211 -2.90 1.23 -8.76
CA ALA A 211 -2.93 2.54 -8.09
C ALA A 211 -1.63 2.81 -7.32
N ALA A 212 -0.67 1.88 -7.39
CA ALA A 212 0.70 2.08 -6.95
C ALA A 212 1.60 2.30 -8.18
N PHE A 213 2.52 1.37 -8.46
CA PHE A 213 3.45 1.50 -9.60
C PHE A 213 3.04 0.70 -10.84
N GLY A 214 1.98 -0.11 -10.78
CA GLY A 214 1.52 -0.93 -11.90
C GLY A 214 2.67 -1.74 -12.51
N ARG A 215 2.81 -1.69 -13.85
CA ARG A 215 3.93 -2.30 -14.59
C ARG A 215 5.09 -1.33 -14.84
N GLU A 216 4.99 -0.11 -14.32
CA GLU A 216 5.94 0.95 -14.62
C GLU A 216 7.17 0.84 -13.72
N ASN A 217 8.34 1.06 -14.32
CA ASN A 217 9.57 1.14 -13.55
C ASN A 217 9.47 2.30 -12.54
N ASN A 218 10.00 2.07 -11.33
CA ASN A 218 9.96 3.03 -10.23
C ASN A 218 11.26 2.96 -9.44
N VAL A 219 11.56 4.00 -8.67
CA VAL A 219 12.82 4.08 -7.91
C VAL A 219 12.98 2.98 -6.85
N TYR A 220 11.88 2.31 -6.49
CA TYR A 220 11.81 1.32 -5.42
C TYR A 220 11.75 -0.12 -5.93
N SER A 221 11.70 -0.34 -7.25
CA SER A 221 11.59 -1.67 -7.88
C SER A 221 10.35 -2.49 -7.46
N TYR A 222 9.22 -1.85 -7.13
CA TYR A 222 7.97 -2.53 -6.72
C TYR A 222 6.91 -2.60 -7.83
N MET A 223 7.30 -3.07 -9.02
CA MET A 223 6.35 -3.35 -10.11
C MET A 223 5.42 -4.52 -9.74
N ASN A 224 4.16 -4.45 -10.18
CA ASN A 224 3.08 -5.44 -9.99
C ASN A 224 2.81 -5.78 -8.52
N ARG A 225 2.97 -4.82 -7.62
CA ARG A 225 2.80 -5.03 -6.19
C ARG A 225 1.77 -4.10 -5.58
N SER A 226 0.88 -4.69 -4.81
CA SER A 226 -0.08 -4.01 -3.97
C SER A 226 0.58 -3.63 -2.64
N PHE A 227 0.09 -2.58 -1.99
CA PHE A 227 0.62 -2.08 -0.72
C PHE A 227 -0.47 -2.03 0.35
N VAL A 228 -0.12 -2.42 1.58
CA VAL A 228 -0.95 -2.23 2.76
C VAL A 228 -0.21 -1.26 3.68
N PHE A 229 -0.69 -0.03 3.75
CA PHE A 229 -0.21 0.99 4.67
C PHE A 229 -0.99 0.88 5.97
N ASN A 230 -0.34 0.55 7.08
CA ASN A 230 -0.92 0.60 8.42
C ASN A 230 -0.23 1.70 9.21
N PHE A 231 -0.94 2.78 9.54
CA PHE A 231 -0.27 4.03 9.87
C PHE A 231 -1.04 4.88 10.88
N GLN A 232 -0.35 5.93 11.33
CA GLN A 232 -0.93 7.18 11.80
C GLN A 232 -0.13 8.38 11.26
N VAL A 233 -0.84 9.49 11.01
CA VAL A 233 -0.30 10.71 10.42
C VAL A 233 -0.09 11.78 11.49
N TYR A 234 1.11 12.32 11.55
CA TYR A 234 1.51 13.35 12.50
C TYR A 234 1.64 14.68 11.78
N ASN A 235 1.07 15.72 12.39
CA ASN A 235 1.44 17.11 12.21
C ASN A 235 1.50 17.54 10.73
N SER A 236 0.46 17.23 9.92
CA SER A 236 0.45 17.67 8.53
C SER A 236 0.53 19.19 8.48
N ARG A 237 1.18 19.72 7.45
CA ARG A 237 1.20 21.15 7.19
C ARG A 237 1.32 21.42 5.71
N ALA A 238 0.73 22.54 5.30
CA ALA A 238 0.93 23.08 3.98
C ALA A 238 2.43 23.20 3.68
N ARG A 239 2.80 22.74 2.48
CA ARG A 239 4.16 22.89 1.99
C ARG A 239 4.36 24.32 1.51
N VAL A 240 5.38 24.99 2.02
CA VAL A 240 5.83 26.26 1.47
C VAL A 240 6.53 25.98 0.14
N LEU A 241 5.93 26.42 -0.97
CA LEU A 241 6.51 26.29 -2.30
C LEU A 241 7.48 27.45 -2.57
N PRO A 242 8.52 27.26 -3.41
CA PRO A 242 9.44 28.34 -3.73
C PRO A 242 8.68 29.55 -4.32
N GLY A 243 8.74 30.70 -3.64
CA GLY A 243 8.13 31.96 -4.09
C GLY A 243 6.94 32.46 -3.26
N GLU A 244 6.48 31.69 -2.26
CA GLU A 244 5.39 32.11 -1.37
C GLU A 244 5.95 32.35 0.05
N ASN A 245 6.17 33.63 0.38
CA ASN A 245 6.35 34.14 1.75
C ASN A 245 5.25 35.16 2.03
#